data_AF-A0A379AKZ5-F1
#
_entry.id   AF-A0A379AKZ5-F1
#
_cell.length_a   1.000
_cell.length_b   1.000
_cell.length_c   1.000
_cell.angle_alpha   90.00
_cell.angle_beta   90.00
_cell.angle_gamma   90.00
#
_symmetry.space_group_name_H-M   'P 1'
#
loop_
_entity.id
_entity.type
_entity.pdbx_description
1 polymer ?
#
loop_
_entity_poly.entity_id
_entity_poly.type
_entity_poly.pdbx_seq_one_letter_code
_entity_poly.pdbx_strand_id
1 'polypeptide(L)' 'MASIATSSIPRRGRQAIEDSKLIRRSALQYKVHYDTTLNGGFATAMALNADPTEQVISVQEMHAQIKAM' A
#
# COMPACT_ATOMS: atom_id res chain seq x y z
N MET A 1 31.72 11.58 -7.89
CA MET A 1 31.28 10.24 -7.44
C MET A 1 30.02 10.46 -6.59
N ALA A 2 28.78 10.26 -7.01
CA ALA A 2 28.22 9.40 -8.05
C ALA A 2 27.05 10.11 -8.76
N SER A 3 27.12 10.20 -10.09
CA SER A 3 25.98 10.53 -10.97
C SER A 3 25.52 9.20 -11.55
N ILE A 4 24.50 8.59 -10.94
CA ILE A 4 23.92 7.35 -11.45
C ILE A 4 22.49 7.64 -11.86
N ALA A 5 22.28 7.57 -13.18
CA ALA A 5 21.05 7.22 -13.87
C ALA A 5 19.80 8.11 -13.66
N THR A 6 19.78 9.25 -14.36
CA THR A 6 18.52 9.88 -14.78
C THR A 6 18.21 9.62 -16.26
N SER A 7 18.87 8.65 -16.92
CA SER A 7 18.67 8.38 -18.37
C SER A 7 17.84 7.13 -18.70
N SER A 8 17.41 6.32 -17.73
CA SER A 8 16.85 4.99 -17.99
C SER A 8 15.31 4.86 -17.92
N ILE A 9 14.56 5.89 -17.55
CA ILE A 9 13.09 5.82 -17.45
C ILE A 9 12.46 6.45 -18.71
N PRO A 10 11.64 5.72 -19.50
CA PRO A 10 11.03 6.24 -20.71
C PRO A 10 10.15 7.47 -20.42
N ARG A 11 10.07 8.41 -21.37
CA ARG A 11 9.37 9.71 -21.21
C ARG A 11 7.94 9.56 -20.66
N ARG A 12 7.23 8.49 -21.05
CA ARG A 12 5.89 8.15 -20.55
C ARG A 12 5.85 7.83 -19.06
N GLY A 13 6.87 7.18 -18.51
CA GLY A 13 6.93 6.86 -17.08
C GLY A 13 7.04 8.13 -16.24
N ARG A 14 7.85 9.10 -16.66
CA ARG A 14 7.94 10.41 -15.98
C ARG A 14 6.64 11.21 -16.09
N GLN A 15 6.06 11.25 -17.29
CA GLN A 15 4.81 11.99 -17.53
C GLN A 15 3.66 11.38 -16.73
N ALA A 16 3.51 10.05 -16.73
CA ALA A 16 2.47 9.37 -15.97
C ALA A 16 2.58 9.60 -14.44
N ILE A 17 3.80 9.76 -13.92
CA ILE A 17 4.01 10.10 -12.50
C ILE A 17 3.53 11.53 -12.21
N GLU A 18 3.89 12.51 -13.05
CA GLU A 18 3.43 13.90 -12.88
C GLU A 18 1.92 14.03 -13.06
N ASP A 19 1.34 13.36 -14.06
CA ASP A 19 -0.11 13.40 -14.31
C ASP A 19 -0.90 12.76 -13.15
N SER A 20 -0.38 11.66 -12.58
CA SER A 20 -1.03 10.97 -11.45
C SER A 20 -0.83 11.67 -10.10
N LYS A 21 0.01 12.71 -10.00
CA LYS A 21 0.27 13.47 -8.77
C LYS A 21 -0.97 14.19 -8.26
N LEU A 22 -1.79 14.72 -9.17
CA LEU A 22 -3.05 15.38 -8.82
C LEU A 22 -4.04 14.40 -8.19
N ILE A 23 -4.15 13.19 -8.74
CA ILE A 23 -5.05 12.14 -8.25
C ILE A 23 -4.65 11.71 -6.84
N ARG A 24 -3.35 11.51 -6.58
CA ARG A 24 -2.87 11.15 -5.23
C ARG A 24 -3.11 12.27 -4.22
N ARG A 25 -2.93 13.52 -4.64
CA ARG A 25 -3.18 14.70 -3.80
C ARG A 25 -4.65 14.85 -3.46
N SER A 26 -5.54 14.71 -4.45
CA SER A 26 -6.97 14.80 -4.23
C SER A 26 -7.45 13.64 -3.35
N ALA A 27 -6.96 12.42 -3.55
CA ALA A 27 -7.32 11.28 -2.70
C ALA A 27 -6.98 11.54 -1.22
N LEU A 28 -5.79 12.09 -0.92
CA LEU A 28 -5.42 12.49 0.45
C LEU A 28 -6.31 13.60 0.99
N GLN A 29 -6.59 14.64 0.18
CA GLN A 29 -7.42 15.78 0.59
C GLN A 29 -8.84 15.34 0.94
N TYR A 30 -9.43 14.45 0.14
CA TYR A 30 -10.79 13.96 0.33
C TYR A 30 -10.86 12.70 1.20
N LYS A 31 -9.74 12.27 1.81
CA LYS A 31 -9.65 11.08 2.68
C LYS A 31 -10.14 9.79 2.00
N VAL A 32 -9.93 9.71 0.70
CA VAL A 32 -10.24 8.51 -0.09
C VAL A 32 -9.04 7.56 0.01
N HIS A 33 -9.29 6.31 0.38
CA HIS A 33 -8.25 5.28 0.38
C HIS A 33 -7.77 5.01 -1.06
N TYR A 34 -6.46 4.96 -1.26
CA TYR A 34 -5.87 4.68 -2.57
C TYR A 34 -4.54 3.92 -2.42
N ASP A 35 -4.32 2.99 -3.34
CA ASP A 35 -3.07 2.24 -3.45
C ASP A 35 -2.23 2.75 -4.61
N THR A 36 -0.91 2.80 -4.42
CA THR A 36 0.05 3.19 -5.47
C THR A 36 0.80 1.99 -6.05
N THR A 37 0.51 0.79 -5.56
CA THR A 37 1.10 -0.46 -6.03
C THR A 37 0.01 -1.50 -6.28
N LEU A 38 0.21 -2.35 -7.29
CA LEU A 38 -0.75 -3.42 -7.58
C LEU A 38 -0.83 -4.43 -6.45
N ASN A 39 0.30 -4.74 -5.80
CA ASN A 39 0.33 -5.68 -4.68
C ASN A 39 -0.47 -5.16 -3.48
N GLY A 40 -0.38 -3.86 -3.17
CA GLY A 40 -1.23 -3.22 -2.15
C GLY A 40 -2.70 -3.33 -2.52
N GLY A 41 -3.05 -3.00 -3.77
CA GLY A 41 -4.43 -3.13 -4.25
C GLY A 41 -4.99 -4.55 -4.17
N PHE A 42 -4.19 -5.57 -4.47
CA PHE A 42 -4.59 -6.97 -4.29
C PHE A 42 -4.80 -7.32 -2.82
N ALA A 43 -3.93 -6.87 -1.92
CA ALA A 43 -4.10 -7.08 -0.48
C ALA A 43 -5.38 -6.41 0.04
N THR A 44 -5.64 -5.16 -0.38
CA THR A 44 -6.89 -4.44 -0.08
C THR A 44 -8.11 -5.18 -0.60
N ALA A 45 -8.07 -5.68 -1.84
CA ALA A 45 -9.17 -6.45 -2.43
C ALA A 45 -9.42 -7.78 -1.71
N MET A 46 -8.35 -8.48 -1.28
CA MET A 46 -8.50 -9.69 -0.47
C MET A 46 -9.08 -9.38 0.92
N ALA A 47 -8.68 -8.25 1.53
CA ALA A 47 -9.17 -7.81 2.82
C ALA A 47 -10.68 -7.48 2.81
N LEU A 48 -11.27 -7.14 1.66
CA LEU A 48 -12.72 -6.92 1.54
C LEU A 48 -13.56 -8.16 1.86
N ASN A 49 -12.97 -9.36 1.78
CA ASN A 49 -13.67 -10.60 2.10
C ASN A 49 -13.60 -10.97 3.60
N ALA A 50 -12.82 -10.23 4.40
CA ALA A 50 -12.65 -10.47 5.82
C ALA A 50 -13.37 -9.39 6.64
N ASP A 51 -13.98 -9.77 7.76
CA ASP A 51 -14.54 -8.82 8.72
C ASP A 51 -13.47 -8.46 9.76
N PRO A 52 -13.01 -7.18 9.82
CA PRO A 52 -11.99 -6.76 10.77
C PRO A 52 -12.46 -6.77 12.23
N THR A 53 -13.77 -6.94 12.48
CA THR A 53 -14.36 -6.93 13.83
C THR A 53 -14.79 -8.30 14.34
N GLU A 54 -14.66 -9.35 13.51
CA GLU A 54 -15.11 -10.71 13.84
C GLU A 54 -14.33 -11.33 15.00
N GLN A 55 -13.00 -11.15 15.02
CA GLN A 55 -12.14 -11.74 16.04
C GLN A 55 -11.15 -10.70 16.56
N VAL A 56 -11.11 -10.56 17.89
CA VAL A 56 -10.13 -9.75 18.60
C VAL A 56 -9.27 -10.67 19.45
N ILE A 57 -7.95 -10.55 19.33
CA ILE A 57 -6.97 -11.33 20.10
C ILE A 57 -5.98 -10.39 20.77
N SER A 58 -5.69 -10.64 22.05
CA SER A 58 -4.67 -9.89 22.78
C SER A 58 -3.25 -10.35 22.41
N VAL A 59 -2.27 -9.48 22.62
CA VAL A 59 -0.86 -9.81 22.38
C VAL A 59 -0.41 -10.96 23.27
N GLN A 60 -0.93 -11.05 24.51
CA GLN A 60 -0.63 -12.11 25.45
C GLN A 60 -1.11 -13.47 24.94
N GLU A 61 -2.34 -13.54 24.41
CA GLU A 61 -2.89 -14.77 23.81
C GLU A 61 -2.11 -15.17 22.55
N MET A 62 -1.72 -14.20 21.72
CA MET A 62 -0.89 -14.46 20.54
C MET A 62 0.48 -15.03 20.91
N HIS A 63 1.14 -14.50 21.94
CA HIS A 63 2.42 -15.04 22.44
C HIS A 63 2.26 -16.44 23.05
N ALA A 64 1.14 -16.71 23.72
CA ALA A 64 0.86 -18.02 24.27
C ALA A 64 0.73 -19.10 23.18
N GLN A 65 0.16 -18.76 22.02
CA GLN A 65 0.06 -19.68 20.87
C GLN A 65 1.42 -20.08 20.31
N ILE A 66 2.37 -19.15 20.23
CA ILE A 66 3.74 -19.45 19.76
C ILE A 66 4.48 -20.33 20.77
N LYS A 67 4.26 -20.12 22.07
CA LYS A 67 4.90 -20.91 23.13
C LYS A 67 4.30 -22.31 23.30
N ALA A 68 3.04 -22.49 22.88
CA ALA A 68 2.35 -23.77 22.89
C ALA A 68 2.66 -24.64 21.64
N MET A 69 3.35 -24.06 20.66
CA MET A 69 3.81 -24.71 19.42
C MET A 69 5.22 -25.26 19.60
#